data_AF-A0A941G846-F1
#
_entry.id   AF-A0A941G846-F1
#
_cell.length_a   1.000
_cell.length_b   1.000
_cell.length_c   1.000
_cell.angle_alpha   90.00
_cell.angle_beta   90.00
_cell.angle_gamma   90.00
#
_symmetry.space_group_name_H-M   'P 1'
#
loop_
_entity.id
_entity.type
_entity.pdbx_description
1 polymer ?
#
loop_
_entity_poly.entity_id
_entity_poly.type
_entity_poly.pdbx_seq_one_letter_code
_entity_poly.pdbx_strand_id
1 'polypeptide(L)'
;VRALWLFLHQLGAVKNPSEEALAAYVKRIAKVDALQWTNGNQTEALIETLKKWAMRYLPGQVREMAQTLSEAIKTGSVTVSDEELTGLRSTVGLAQTRQTFDPMQTAWDALKTALDKREKP
;
A
#
# COMPACT_ATOMS: atom_id res chain seq x y z
N VAL A 1 -8.31 9.15 -5.08
CA VAL A 1 -7.05 9.64 -5.70
C VAL A 1 -6.02 10.11 -4.67
N ARG A 2 -6.31 11.13 -3.83
CA ARG A 2 -5.37 11.61 -2.79
C ARG A 2 -4.82 10.52 -1.87
N ALA A 3 -5.68 9.64 -1.37
CA ALA A 3 -5.24 8.51 -0.53
C ALA A 3 -4.21 7.60 -1.24
N LEU A 4 -4.42 7.28 -2.53
CA LEU A 4 -3.46 6.50 -3.31
C LEU A 4 -2.15 7.25 -3.56
N TRP A 5 -2.21 8.57 -3.71
CA TRP A 5 -1.02 9.40 -3.86
C TRP A 5 -0.14 9.36 -2.60
N LEU A 6 -0.75 9.55 -1.44
CA LEU A 6 -0.08 9.44 -0.15
C LEU A 6 0.43 8.01 0.11
N PHE A 7 -0.36 7.01 -0.29
CA PHE A 7 0.07 5.62 -0.21
C PHE A 7 1.33 5.37 -1.05
N LEU A 8 1.39 5.85 -2.29
CA LEU A 8 2.62 5.75 -3.11
C LEU A 8 3.83 6.42 -2.46
N HIS A 9 3.63 7.50 -1.70
CA HIS A 9 4.70 8.12 -0.94
C HIS A 9 5.18 7.22 0.21
N GLN A 10 4.25 6.59 0.95
CA GLN A 10 4.58 5.60 1.98
C GLN A 10 5.33 4.38 1.40
N LEU A 11 4.98 3.96 0.18
CA LEU A 11 5.69 2.91 -0.54
C LEU A 11 7.07 3.36 -1.07
N GLY A 12 7.45 4.64 -0.93
CA GLY A 12 8.67 5.21 -1.49
C GLY A 12 8.65 5.43 -3.00
N ALA A 13 7.52 5.17 -3.67
CA ALA A 13 7.36 5.34 -5.12
C ALA A 13 7.25 6.81 -5.55
N VAL A 14 6.69 7.66 -4.67
CA VAL A 14 6.60 9.10 -4.84
C VAL A 14 7.47 9.79 -3.80
N LYS A 15 8.36 10.71 -4.23
CA LYS A 15 9.24 11.46 -3.32
C LYS A 15 8.55 12.65 -2.66
N ASN A 16 7.74 13.39 -3.43
CA ASN A 16 7.06 14.61 -2.97
C ASN A 16 5.55 14.36 -2.89
N PRO A 17 4.95 14.26 -1.69
CA PRO A 17 3.52 13.99 -1.50
C PRO A 17 2.63 15.23 -1.61
N SER A 18 3.18 16.41 -1.90
CA SER A 18 2.42 17.68 -1.95
C SER A 18 1.26 17.67 -2.96
N GLU A 19 0.25 18.52 -2.70
CA GLU A 19 -0.90 18.69 -3.59
C GLU A 19 -0.49 19.32 -4.93
N GLU A 20 0.56 20.16 -4.97
CA GLU A 20 1.11 20.70 -6.21
C GLU A 20 1.68 19.59 -7.11
N ALA A 21 2.42 18.64 -6.51
CA ALA A 21 2.93 17.49 -7.24
C ALA A 21 1.79 16.57 -7.74
N LEU A 22 0.74 16.41 -6.93
CA LEU A 22 -0.47 15.69 -7.35
C LEU A 22 -1.18 16.40 -8.51
N ALA A 23 -1.33 17.73 -8.45
CA ALA A 23 -1.93 18.52 -9.52
C ALA A 23 -1.15 18.37 -10.84
N ALA A 24 0.18 18.39 -10.79
CA ALA A 24 1.03 18.14 -11.96
C ALA A 24 0.81 16.74 -12.55
N TYR A 25 0.68 15.71 -11.69
CA TYR A 25 0.33 14.36 -12.12
C TYR A 25 -1.06 14.30 -12.77
N VAL A 26 -2.06 14.92 -12.14
CA VAL A 26 -3.44 15.01 -12.64
C VAL A 26 -3.47 15.69 -14.02
N LYS A 27 -2.77 16.82 -14.19
CA LYS A 27 -2.66 17.52 -15.46
C LYS A 27 -2.06 16.66 -16.56
N ARG A 28 -1.05 15.83 -16.24
CA ARG A 28 -0.44 14.93 -17.21
C ARG A 28 -1.40 13.85 -17.70
N ILE A 29 -2.16 13.24 -16.79
CA ILE A 29 -3.01 12.07 -17.07
C ILE A 29 -4.42 12.47 -17.53
N ALA A 30 -5.10 13.33 -16.76
CA ALA A 30 -6.49 13.73 -16.98
C ALA A 30 -6.66 15.01 -17.82
N LYS A 31 -5.56 15.73 -18.11
CA LYS A 31 -5.55 16.98 -18.90
C LYS A 31 -6.36 18.13 -18.27
N VAL A 32 -6.49 18.13 -16.94
CA VAL A 32 -7.10 19.21 -16.14
C VAL A 32 -6.13 19.70 -15.08
N ASP A 33 -6.15 20.97 -14.69
CA ASP A 33 -5.11 21.51 -13.81
C ASP A 33 -5.20 21.04 -12.34
N ALA A 34 -6.38 20.60 -11.89
CA ALA A 34 -6.59 20.18 -10.51
C ALA A 34 -7.51 18.97 -10.39
N LEU A 35 -7.31 18.17 -9.33
CA LEU A 35 -8.13 16.99 -9.04
C LEU A 35 -9.63 17.32 -8.93
N GLN A 36 -9.98 18.48 -8.37
CA GLN A 36 -11.39 18.88 -8.22
C GLN A 36 -12.11 19.15 -9.56
N TRP A 37 -11.36 19.22 -10.67
CA TRP A 37 -11.90 19.46 -12.01
C TRP A 37 -12.02 18.17 -12.84
N THR A 38 -11.71 17.01 -12.25
CA THR A 38 -11.87 15.72 -12.94
C THR A 38 -13.32 15.26 -12.94
N ASN A 39 -13.79 14.74 -14.06
CA ASN A 39 -15.03 13.98 -14.13
C ASN A 39 -14.83 12.51 -13.66
N GLY A 40 -15.91 11.72 -13.67
CA GLY A 40 -15.88 10.32 -13.24
C GLY A 40 -14.85 9.47 -14.00
N ASN A 41 -14.88 9.51 -15.33
CA ASN A 41 -13.97 8.73 -16.18
C ASN A 41 -12.50 9.12 -15.97
N GLN A 42 -12.23 10.43 -15.82
CA GLN A 42 -10.88 10.92 -15.51
C GLN A 42 -10.42 10.45 -14.12
N THR A 43 -11.32 10.46 -13.14
CA THR A 43 -11.02 9.99 -11.77
C THR A 43 -10.69 8.50 -11.76
N GLU A 44 -11.45 7.69 -12.48
CA GLU A 44 -11.22 6.25 -12.61
C GLU A 44 -9.87 5.97 -13.30
N ALA A 45 -9.57 6.67 -14.40
CA ALA A 45 -8.28 6.54 -15.07
C ALA A 45 -7.10 6.92 -14.15
N LEU A 46 -7.25 7.96 -13.33
CA LEU A 46 -6.25 8.32 -12.31
C LEU A 46 -6.07 7.23 -11.26
N ILE A 47 -7.16 6.65 -10.76
CA ILE A 47 -7.12 5.54 -9.79
C ILE A 47 -6.36 4.36 -10.38
N GLU A 48 -6.71 3.92 -11.59
CA GLU A 48 -6.11 2.75 -12.23
C GLU A 48 -4.62 2.95 -12.54
N THR A 49 -4.24 4.15 -12.97
CA THR A 49 -2.81 4.47 -13.20
C THR A 49 -2.02 4.47 -11.89
N LEU A 50 -2.58 5.00 -10.80
CA LEU A 50 -1.95 4.98 -9.48
C LEU A 50 -1.85 3.56 -8.89
N LYS A 51 -2.91 2.75 -9.00
CA LYS A 51 -2.89 1.33 -8.59
C LYS A 51 -1.81 0.54 -9.33
N LYS A 52 -1.70 0.72 -10.66
CA LYS A 52 -0.66 0.09 -11.49
C LYS A 52 0.75 0.53 -11.08
N TRP A 53 0.93 1.79 -10.69
CA TRP A 53 2.20 2.26 -10.17
C TRP A 53 2.52 1.61 -8.82
N ALA A 54 1.55 1.56 -7.89
CA ALA A 54 1.74 0.95 -6.58
C ALA A 54 2.15 -0.52 -6.69
N MET A 55 1.56 -1.26 -7.63
CA MET A 55 1.88 -2.67 -7.87
C MET A 55 3.33 -2.96 -8.30
N ARG A 56 4.12 -1.94 -8.65
CA ARG A 56 5.56 -2.09 -8.92
C ARG A 56 6.40 -2.19 -7.64
N TYR A 57 5.88 -1.74 -6.52
CA TYR A 57 6.59 -1.64 -5.23
C TYR A 57 5.90 -2.48 -4.15
N LEU A 58 4.57 -2.43 -4.11
CA LEU A 58 3.73 -3.02 -3.08
C LEU A 58 3.98 -4.52 -2.86
N PRO A 59 4.08 -5.39 -3.90
CA PRO A 59 4.36 -6.80 -3.70
C PRO A 59 5.71 -7.07 -3.03
N GLY A 60 6.73 -6.26 -3.34
CA GLY A 60 8.05 -6.34 -2.72
C GLY A 60 7.98 -5.98 -1.23
N GLN A 61 7.36 -4.84 -0.92
CA GLN A 61 7.18 -4.41 0.46
C GLN A 61 6.38 -5.40 1.31
N VAL A 62 5.28 -5.97 0.79
CA VAL A 62 4.51 -6.99 1.51
C VAL A 62 5.37 -8.21 1.85
N ARG A 63 6.24 -8.64 0.92
CA ARG A 63 7.16 -9.76 1.16
C ARG A 63 8.19 -9.41 2.23
N GLU A 64 8.82 -8.25 2.14
CA GLU A 64 9.82 -7.78 3.10
C GLU A 64 9.23 -7.62 4.51
N MET A 65 8.04 -7.04 4.62
CA MET A 65 7.32 -6.88 5.89
C MET A 65 6.94 -8.25 6.48
N ALA A 66 6.48 -9.19 5.66
CA ALA A 66 6.16 -10.55 6.12
C ALA A 66 7.41 -11.32 6.58
N GLN A 67 8.56 -11.13 5.91
CA GLN A 67 9.85 -11.72 6.33
C GLN A 67 10.31 -11.12 7.65
N THR A 68 10.36 -9.79 7.75
CA THR A 68 10.72 -9.06 8.97
C THR A 68 9.86 -9.49 10.15
N LEU A 69 8.55 -9.62 9.93
CA LEU A 69 7.61 -10.15 10.91
C LEU A 69 7.98 -11.57 11.34
N SER A 70 8.16 -12.48 10.39
CA SER A 70 8.47 -13.87 10.67
C SER A 70 9.77 -14.02 11.44
N GLU A 71 10.79 -13.23 11.12
CA GLU A 71 12.08 -13.22 11.83
C GLU A 71 11.92 -12.74 13.26
N ALA A 72 11.21 -11.62 13.47
CA ALA A 72 10.97 -11.06 14.80
C ALA A 72 10.18 -12.00 15.73
N ILE A 73 9.25 -12.79 15.17
CA ILE A 73 8.56 -13.85 15.92
C ILE A 73 9.54 -14.97 16.28
N LYS A 74 10.38 -15.38 15.33
CA LYS A 74 11.31 -16.50 15.50
C LYS A 74 12.40 -16.19 16.53
N THR A 75 12.84 -14.94 16.63
CA THR A 75 13.80 -14.47 17.65
C THR A 75 13.16 -14.21 19.01
N GLY A 76 11.84 -14.35 19.14
CA GLY A 76 11.09 -14.03 20.36
C GLY A 76 11.04 -12.53 20.67
N SER A 77 11.46 -11.67 19.72
CA SER A 77 11.35 -10.21 19.86
C SER A 77 9.91 -9.74 19.84
N VAL A 78 8.98 -10.58 19.32
CA VAL A 78 7.56 -10.27 19.22
C VAL A 78 6.73 -11.52 19.50
N THR A 79 5.74 -11.36 20.39
CA THR A 79 4.69 -12.36 20.61
C THR A 79 3.45 -11.95 19.83
N VAL A 80 2.99 -12.81 18.92
CA VAL A 80 1.72 -12.63 18.18
C VAL A 80 0.86 -13.84 18.50
N SER A 81 -0.45 -13.64 18.70
CA SER A 81 -1.36 -14.76 18.92
C SER A 81 -1.42 -15.69 17.70
N ASP A 82 -1.67 -16.99 17.92
CA ASP A 82 -1.77 -17.96 16.82
C ASP A 82 -2.91 -17.62 15.84
N GLU A 83 -3.98 -17.01 16.35
CA GLU A 83 -5.11 -16.50 15.56
C GLU A 83 -4.68 -15.37 14.63
N GLU A 84 -3.99 -14.36 15.16
CA GLU A 84 -3.44 -13.25 14.36
C GLU A 84 -2.43 -13.74 13.33
N LEU A 85 -1.55 -14.69 13.70
CA LEU A 85 -0.58 -15.29 12.76
C LEU A 85 -1.28 -16.03 11.62
N THR A 86 -2.33 -16.78 11.93
CA THR A 86 -3.10 -17.53 10.92
C THR A 86 -3.82 -16.56 9.96
N GLY A 87 -4.42 -15.50 10.49
CA GLY A 87 -5.04 -14.44 9.68
C GLY A 87 -4.04 -13.71 8.77
N LEU A 88 -2.86 -13.37 9.29
CA LEU A 88 -1.79 -12.73 8.52
C LEU A 88 -1.27 -13.64 7.41
N ARG A 89 -0.99 -14.91 7.70
CA ARG A 89 -0.53 -15.90 6.70
C ARG A 89 -1.56 -16.08 5.59
N SER A 90 -2.84 -16.17 5.95
CA SER A 90 -3.93 -16.33 4.98
C SER A 90 -4.04 -15.11 4.06
N THR A 91 -3.99 -13.90 4.62
CA THR A 91 -4.08 -12.65 3.86
C THR A 91 -2.89 -12.47 2.92
N VAL A 92 -1.67 -12.71 3.42
CA VAL A 92 -0.44 -12.61 2.62
C VAL A 92 -0.42 -13.68 1.52
N GLY A 93 -0.82 -14.93 1.83
CA GLY A 93 -0.90 -15.99 0.84
C GLY A 93 -1.90 -15.68 -0.29
N LEU A 94 -3.07 -15.14 0.05
CA LEU A 94 -4.06 -14.71 -0.93
C LEU A 94 -3.50 -13.57 -1.81
N ALA A 95 -2.84 -12.58 -1.20
CA ALA A 95 -2.24 -11.48 -1.93
C ALA A 95 -1.17 -11.95 -2.92
N GLN A 96 -0.27 -12.82 -2.46
CA GLN A 96 0.78 -13.41 -3.29
C GLN A 96 0.23 -14.26 -4.44
N THR A 97 -0.92 -14.91 -4.25
CA THR A 97 -1.59 -15.71 -5.29
C THR A 97 -2.29 -14.83 -6.32
N ARG A 98 -3.05 -13.82 -5.85
CA ARG A 98 -3.88 -12.98 -6.73
C ARG A 98 -3.08 -11.96 -7.54
N GLN A 99 -1.98 -11.43 -6.98
CA GLN A 99 -1.14 -10.42 -7.63
C GLN A 99 -1.94 -9.20 -8.15
N THR A 100 -2.99 -8.81 -7.43
CA THR A 100 -3.80 -7.63 -7.72
C THR A 100 -3.69 -6.60 -6.59
N PHE A 101 -4.06 -5.36 -6.88
CA PHE A 101 -3.89 -4.24 -5.96
C PHE A 101 -4.63 -4.45 -4.64
N ASP A 102 -5.94 -4.77 -4.67
CA ASP A 102 -6.74 -4.78 -3.44
C ASP A 102 -6.25 -5.84 -2.41
N PRO A 103 -5.99 -7.12 -2.80
CA PRO A 103 -5.42 -8.11 -1.88
C PRO A 103 -4.03 -7.73 -1.36
N MET A 104 -3.19 -7.12 -2.22
CA MET A 104 -1.86 -6.64 -1.80
C MET A 104 -1.97 -5.50 -0.80
N GLN A 105 -2.90 -4.57 -1.00
CA GLN A 105 -3.15 -3.48 -0.07
C GLN A 105 -3.66 -4.01 1.27
N THR A 106 -4.61 -4.95 1.26
CA THR A 106 -5.11 -5.59 2.50
C THR A 106 -3.99 -6.30 3.26
N ALA A 107 -3.11 -7.02 2.56
CA ALA A 107 -1.95 -7.66 3.20
C ALA A 107 -0.98 -6.64 3.80
N TRP A 108 -0.70 -5.55 3.08
CA TRP A 108 0.14 -4.47 3.57
C TRP A 108 -0.44 -3.79 4.82
N ASP A 109 -1.74 -3.45 4.82
CA ASP A 109 -2.42 -2.83 5.96
C ASP A 109 -2.41 -3.75 7.20
N ALA A 110 -2.66 -5.05 7.00
CA ALA A 110 -2.63 -6.04 8.07
C ALA A 110 -1.23 -6.21 8.66
N LEU A 111 -0.20 -6.31 7.82
CA LEU A 111 1.20 -6.38 8.26
C LEU A 111 1.64 -5.10 8.96
N LYS A 112 1.30 -3.93 8.40
CA LYS A 112 1.59 -2.63 9.01
C LYS A 112 0.96 -2.51 10.39
N THR A 113 -0.33 -2.83 10.51
CA THR A 113 -1.03 -2.82 11.79
C THR A 113 -0.38 -3.77 12.79
N ALA A 114 0.02 -4.96 12.35
CA ALA A 114 0.70 -5.92 13.21
C ALA A 114 2.07 -5.40 13.66
N LEU A 115 2.81 -4.66 12.83
CA LEU A 115 4.10 -4.06 13.16
C LEU A 115 3.94 -2.82 14.08
N ASP A 116 3.05 -1.89 13.75
CA ASP A 116 2.80 -0.65 14.50
C ASP A 116 2.30 -0.95 15.93
N LYS A 117 1.51 -2.01 16.14
CA LYS A 117 1.09 -2.47 17.48
C LYS A 117 2.27 -2.78 18.42
N ARG A 118 3.48 -2.98 17.90
CA ARG A 118 4.69 -3.32 18.67
C ARG A 118 5.52 -2.12 19.05
N GLU A 119 5.31 -0.99 18.37
CA GLU A 119 6.06 0.25 18.61
C GLU A 119 5.46 1.08 19.74
N LYS A 120 4.27 0.74 20.25
CA LYS A 120 3.68 1.43 21.40
C LYS A 120 4.21 0.85 22.72
N PRO A 121 4.88 1.67 23.56
CA PRO A 121 5.40 1.29 24.86
C PRO A 121 4.30 1.00 25.90
#